data_AF-A0A377KB36-F1
#
_entry.id   AF-A0A377KB36-F1
#
_cell.length_a   1.000
_cell.length_b   1.000
_cell.length_c   1.000
_cell.angle_alpha   90.00
_cell.angle_beta   90.00
_cell.angle_gamma   90.00
#
_symmetry.space_group_name_H-M   'P 1'
#
loop_
_entity.id
_entity.type
_entity.pdbx_description
1 polymer ?
#
loop_
_entity_poly.entity_id
_entity_poly.type
_entity_poly.pdbx_seq_one_letter_code
_entity_poly.pdbx_strand_id
1 'polypeptide(L)'
;MFEGLAKDLDEAAELAASGEITFSPCHEHDCVGSMAGVTSASMFMHIVKNKTYGNIAYTNMSEQMAKILRMGANDQSVIDRLNWMRDVQGPMLRDAMKIIGEIDLRLMLAQALHMGDECHNRNNAGTTLLIQALTPGIIQAGYSVEQQREVFEFVASSDYFSGPTWMAMCKAAMDAAHGIEYSTVVTTMARNGVEFRPAGQRPAGAVVYRPGAAGHRPDVCRL
;
A
#
# COMPACT_ATOMS: atom_id res chain seq x y z
N MET A 1 -11.62 -14.65 0.55
CA MET A 1 -12.40 -14.40 -0.69
C MET A 1 -11.54 -13.94 -1.86
N PHE A 2 -11.02 -12.71 -1.90
CA PHE A 2 -10.21 -12.23 -3.05
C PHE A 2 -9.02 -13.15 -3.41
N GLU A 3 -8.29 -13.62 -2.40
CA GLU A 3 -7.18 -14.58 -2.56
C GLU A 3 -7.63 -16.03 -2.86
N GLY A 4 -8.94 -16.27 -3.02
CA GLY A 4 -9.47 -17.62 -3.24
C GLY A 4 -9.41 -18.56 -2.03
N LEU A 5 -8.97 -18.07 -0.86
CA LEU A 5 -8.82 -18.89 0.36
C LEU A 5 -10.14 -19.28 1.05
N ALA A 6 -11.25 -18.62 0.69
CA ALA A 6 -12.57 -18.86 1.26
C ALA A 6 -13.63 -18.43 0.25
N LYS A 7 -14.75 -19.17 0.18
CA LYS A 7 -15.82 -18.98 -0.80
C LYS A 7 -16.80 -17.86 -0.44
N ASP A 8 -16.95 -17.58 0.86
CA ASP A 8 -17.88 -16.60 1.41
C ASP A 8 -17.33 -15.96 2.69
N LEU A 9 -18.10 -15.03 3.27
CA LEU A 9 -17.70 -14.27 4.45
C LEU A 9 -17.65 -15.12 5.73
N ASP A 10 -18.51 -16.12 5.85
CA ASP A 10 -18.56 -16.98 7.02
C ASP A 10 -17.32 -17.88 7.06
N GLU A 11 -17.00 -18.55 5.95
CA GLU A 11 -15.77 -19.34 5.82
C GLU A 11 -14.51 -18.47 5.96
N ALA A 12 -14.54 -17.23 5.45
CA ALA A 12 -13.41 -16.31 5.62
C ALA A 12 -13.19 -15.92 7.09
N ALA A 13 -14.26 -15.75 7.87
CA ALA A 13 -14.18 -15.45 9.30
C ALA A 13 -13.67 -16.65 10.10
N GLU A 14 -14.14 -17.86 9.78
CA GLU A 14 -13.65 -19.10 10.38
C GLU A 14 -12.16 -19.32 10.10
N LEU A 15 -11.73 -19.17 8.85
CA LEU A 15 -10.32 -19.30 8.46
C LEU A 15 -9.44 -18.23 9.12
N ALA A 16 -9.91 -16.98 9.22
CA ALA A 16 -9.17 -15.94 9.92
C ALA A 16 -8.99 -16.24 11.42
N ALA A 17 -9.94 -16.94 12.04
CA ALA A 17 -9.89 -17.34 13.45
C ALA A 17 -9.17 -18.68 13.69
N SER A 18 -8.91 -19.49 12.65
CA SER A 18 -8.39 -20.85 12.81
C SER A 18 -6.93 -20.92 13.27
N GLY A 19 -6.18 -19.83 13.12
CA GLY A 19 -4.74 -19.77 13.39
C GLY A 19 -3.88 -20.19 12.20
N GLU A 20 -4.48 -20.51 11.05
CA GLU A 20 -3.76 -20.84 9.81
C GLU A 20 -3.24 -19.59 9.07
N ILE A 21 -3.84 -18.43 9.33
CA ILE A 21 -3.42 -17.15 8.74
C ILE A 21 -2.50 -16.41 9.72
N THR A 22 -1.32 -16.02 9.23
CA THR A 22 -0.42 -15.12 9.97
C THR A 22 -0.81 -13.68 9.70
N PHE A 23 -1.17 -12.94 10.75
CA PHE A 23 -1.40 -11.51 10.70
C PHE A 23 -0.20 -10.77 11.27
N SER A 24 0.35 -9.83 10.51
CA SER A 24 1.46 -8.99 10.94
C SER A 24 1.31 -7.57 10.38
N PRO A 25 1.73 -6.52 11.11
CA PRO A 25 1.63 -5.14 10.63
C PRO A 25 2.44 -4.89 9.37
N CYS A 26 1.94 -4.06 8.45
CA CYS A 26 2.68 -3.64 7.26
C CYS A 26 4.08 -3.09 7.59
N HIS A 27 4.20 -2.34 8.69
CA HIS A 27 5.46 -1.71 9.11
C HIS A 27 6.60 -2.70 9.41
N GLU A 28 6.29 -3.98 9.69
CA GLU A 28 7.27 -5.04 9.90
C GLU A 28 7.78 -5.65 8.58
N HIS A 29 7.15 -5.32 7.45
CA HIS A 29 7.43 -5.81 6.11
C HIS A 29 7.71 -4.67 5.13
N ASP A 30 8.36 -3.61 5.61
CA ASP A 30 8.70 -2.40 4.84
C ASP A 30 7.50 -1.77 4.10
N CYS A 31 6.29 -2.00 4.61
CA CYS A 31 5.04 -1.64 3.96
C CYS A 31 4.24 -0.68 4.84
N VAL A 32 3.31 0.03 4.22
CA VAL A 32 2.28 0.85 4.89
C VAL A 32 0.93 0.65 4.22
N GLY A 33 -0.13 0.64 5.02
CA GLY A 33 -1.50 0.44 4.56
C GLY A 33 -2.41 1.59 4.97
N SER A 34 -3.26 2.05 4.05
CA SER A 34 -4.28 3.09 4.32
C SER A 34 -5.49 2.50 5.04
N MET A 35 -6.00 3.21 6.05
CA MET A 35 -7.18 2.83 6.85
C MET A 35 -7.04 1.43 7.50
N ALA A 36 -7.86 0.45 7.13
CA ALA A 36 -7.69 -0.93 7.61
C ALA A 36 -6.35 -1.54 7.18
N GLY A 37 -5.76 -1.06 6.07
CA GLY A 37 -4.42 -1.40 5.64
C GLY A 37 -4.21 -2.86 5.20
N VAL A 38 -5.30 -3.63 5.02
CA VAL A 38 -5.23 -5.03 4.59
C VAL A 38 -4.54 -5.11 3.24
N THR A 39 -3.48 -5.92 3.19
CA THR A 39 -2.70 -6.20 1.99
C THR A 39 -2.50 -7.70 1.92
N SER A 40 -2.73 -8.28 0.75
CA SER A 40 -2.61 -9.73 0.51
C SER A 40 -1.80 -10.03 -0.74
N ALA A 41 -1.41 -11.29 -0.92
CA ALA A 41 -0.39 -11.73 -1.87
C ALA A 41 -0.65 -11.32 -3.33
N SER A 42 -1.90 -11.30 -3.76
CA SER A 42 -2.29 -11.00 -5.14
C SER A 42 -2.57 -9.51 -5.38
N MET A 43 -2.45 -8.66 -4.36
CA MET A 43 -2.62 -7.21 -4.52
C MET A 43 -1.40 -6.58 -5.18
N PHE A 44 -1.63 -5.71 -6.15
CA PHE A 44 -0.56 -4.89 -6.74
C PHE A 44 -0.11 -3.80 -5.77
N MET A 45 1.20 -3.58 -5.75
CA MET A 45 1.88 -2.69 -4.81
C MET A 45 2.70 -1.63 -5.56
N HIS A 46 2.75 -0.43 -5.02
CA HIS A 46 3.81 0.51 -5.33
C HIS A 46 5.13 -0.01 -4.76
N ILE A 47 6.22 0.20 -5.51
CA ILE A 47 7.58 -0.11 -5.09
C ILE A 47 8.35 1.21 -5.07
N VAL A 48 8.64 1.72 -3.88
CA VAL A 48 9.32 3.01 -3.72
C VAL A 48 10.72 2.78 -3.20
N LYS A 49 11.72 3.02 -4.05
CA LYS A 49 13.13 2.90 -3.67
C LYS A 49 13.68 4.26 -3.24
N ASN A 50 14.25 4.31 -2.04
CA ASN A 50 15.06 5.43 -1.60
C ASN A 50 16.40 5.42 -2.34
N LYS A 51 16.64 6.37 -3.24
CA LYS A 51 17.86 6.43 -4.04
C LYS A 51 19.12 6.72 -3.23
N THR A 52 18.97 7.47 -2.13
CA THR A 52 20.11 7.89 -1.29
C THR A 52 20.58 6.76 -0.38
N TYR A 53 19.63 6.06 0.27
CA TYR A 53 19.94 5.06 1.29
C TYR A 53 19.68 3.61 0.85
N GLY A 54 19.08 3.41 -0.32
CA GLY A 54 18.91 2.09 -0.94
C GLY A 54 17.73 1.25 -0.43
N ASN A 55 17.13 1.60 0.71
CA ASN A 55 15.96 0.91 1.25
C ASN A 55 14.72 1.08 0.35
N ILE A 56 13.79 0.14 0.47
CA ILE A 56 12.56 0.10 -0.34
C ILE A 56 11.37 0.13 0.61
N ALA A 57 10.29 0.79 0.20
CA ALA A 57 9.01 0.73 0.86
C ALA A 57 7.88 0.36 -0.10
N TYR A 58 6.83 -0.24 0.45
CA TYR A 58 5.68 -0.74 -0.29
C TYR A 58 4.37 -0.17 0.24
N THR A 59 3.37 -0.11 -0.64
CA THR A 59 1.97 0.13 -0.26
C THR A 59 1.06 -0.34 -1.39
N ASN A 60 -0.17 -0.74 -1.05
CA ASN A 60 -1.14 -1.14 -2.06
C ASN A 60 -1.66 0.07 -2.87
N MET A 61 -2.48 -0.20 -3.87
CA MET A 61 -3.11 0.85 -4.68
C MET A 61 -4.45 1.29 -4.08
N SER A 62 -4.83 2.54 -4.30
CA SER A 62 -6.16 3.03 -3.90
C SER A 62 -7.24 2.41 -4.78
N GLU A 63 -8.22 1.78 -4.14
CA GLU A 63 -9.40 1.15 -4.78
C GLU A 63 -10.37 2.14 -5.44
N GLN A 64 -10.22 3.44 -5.16
CA GLN A 64 -11.11 4.52 -5.59
C GLN A 64 -12.58 4.31 -5.15
N MET A 65 -13.40 5.35 -5.21
CA MET A 65 -14.81 5.35 -4.75
C MET A 65 -14.99 5.22 -3.21
N ALA A 66 -16.24 5.30 -2.76
CA ALA A 66 -16.60 5.31 -1.34
C ALA A 66 -16.76 3.91 -0.72
N LYS A 67 -17.25 2.92 -1.49
CA LYS A 67 -17.44 1.54 -1.03
C LYS A 67 -16.21 0.70 -1.37
N ILE A 68 -15.34 0.49 -0.39
CA ILE A 68 -13.97 -0.01 -0.59
C ILE A 68 -13.51 -0.91 0.57
N LEU A 69 -12.61 -1.86 0.28
CA LEU A 69 -12.08 -2.83 1.24
C LEU A 69 -11.40 -2.18 2.42
N ARG A 70 -10.62 -1.12 2.19
CA ARG A 70 -9.92 -0.41 3.28
C ARG A 70 -10.84 0.26 4.29
N MET A 71 -12.14 0.41 3.98
CA MET A 71 -13.19 0.85 4.91
C MET A 71 -14.05 -0.32 5.42
N GLY A 72 -13.66 -1.56 5.14
CA GLY A 72 -14.32 -2.79 5.60
C GLY A 72 -15.42 -3.32 4.66
N ALA A 73 -15.70 -2.67 3.53
CA ALA A 73 -16.67 -3.20 2.57
C ALA A 73 -16.09 -4.41 1.83
N ASN A 74 -16.87 -5.48 1.70
CA ASN A 74 -16.36 -6.78 1.21
C ASN A 74 -17.40 -7.55 0.39
N ASP A 75 -18.32 -6.84 -0.26
CA ASP A 75 -19.29 -7.47 -1.14
C ASP A 75 -18.69 -7.82 -2.51
N GLN A 76 -19.50 -8.48 -3.36
CA GLN A 76 -19.05 -8.91 -4.68
C GLN A 76 -18.50 -7.75 -5.53
N SER A 77 -19.08 -6.54 -5.42
CA SER A 77 -18.62 -5.37 -6.16
C SER A 77 -17.19 -4.92 -5.77
N VAL A 78 -16.81 -5.11 -4.50
CA VAL A 78 -15.45 -4.87 -4.02
C VAL A 78 -14.51 -5.97 -4.53
N ILE A 79 -14.91 -7.24 -4.44
CA ILE A 79 -14.09 -8.37 -4.91
C ILE A 79 -13.84 -8.30 -6.42
N ASP A 80 -14.86 -8.00 -7.22
CA ASP A 80 -14.75 -7.84 -8.68
C ASP A 80 -13.77 -6.72 -9.04
N ARG A 81 -13.82 -5.61 -8.30
CA ARG A 81 -12.88 -4.51 -8.47
C ARG A 81 -11.46 -4.91 -8.11
N LEU A 82 -11.23 -5.61 -7.00
CA LEU A 82 -9.89 -6.08 -6.62
C LEU A 82 -9.33 -7.04 -7.68
N ASN A 83 -10.17 -7.90 -8.25
CA ASN A 83 -9.80 -8.75 -9.39
C ASN A 83 -9.46 -7.91 -10.62
N TRP A 84 -10.27 -6.93 -11.00
CA TRP A 84 -9.96 -6.01 -12.11
C TRP A 84 -8.67 -5.22 -11.88
N MET A 85 -8.41 -4.78 -10.63
CA MET A 85 -7.16 -4.11 -10.29
C MET A 85 -5.95 -5.04 -10.43
N ARG A 86 -6.08 -6.33 -10.09
CA ARG A 86 -5.05 -7.34 -10.28
C ARG A 86 -4.83 -7.70 -11.75
N ASP A 87 -5.90 -7.80 -12.52
CA ASP A 87 -5.87 -8.40 -13.86
C ASP A 87 -5.71 -7.36 -14.99
N VAL A 88 -6.09 -6.09 -14.74
CA VAL A 88 -6.07 -5.02 -15.75
C VAL A 88 -5.23 -3.84 -15.29
N GLN A 89 -5.63 -3.14 -14.21
CA GLN A 89 -4.98 -1.90 -13.81
C GLN A 89 -3.51 -2.11 -13.40
N GLY A 90 -3.25 -3.04 -12.49
CA GLY A 90 -1.93 -3.33 -11.95
C GLY A 90 -0.91 -3.70 -13.05
N PRO A 91 -1.22 -4.66 -13.93
CA PRO A 91 -0.38 -5.00 -15.07
C PRO A 91 -0.12 -3.81 -15.99
N MET A 92 -1.14 -3.00 -16.28
CA MET A 92 -1.00 -1.81 -17.11
C MET A 92 -0.04 -0.78 -16.49
N LEU A 93 -0.18 -0.50 -15.18
CA LEU A 93 0.70 0.42 -14.48
C LEU A 93 2.14 -0.13 -14.36
N ARG A 94 2.30 -1.43 -14.10
CA ARG A 94 3.60 -2.11 -14.11
C ARG A 94 4.30 -1.93 -15.46
N ASP A 95 3.59 -2.18 -16.55
CA ASP A 95 4.17 -2.10 -17.89
C ASP A 95 4.43 -0.66 -18.32
N ALA A 96 3.55 0.29 -17.93
CA ALA A 96 3.79 1.71 -18.08
C ALA A 96 5.09 2.16 -17.39
N MET A 97 5.33 1.71 -16.15
CA MET A 97 6.57 2.01 -15.41
C MET A 97 7.83 1.42 -16.05
N LYS A 98 7.73 0.26 -16.72
CA LYS A 98 8.87 -0.30 -17.50
C LYS A 98 9.24 0.60 -18.68
N ILE A 99 8.29 1.36 -19.22
CA ILE A 99 8.46 2.24 -20.37
C ILE A 99 8.98 3.61 -19.94
N ILE A 100 8.31 4.27 -18.98
CA ILE A 100 8.67 5.63 -18.57
C ILE A 100 9.84 5.67 -17.58
N GLY A 101 10.16 4.54 -16.96
CA GLY A 101 11.15 4.46 -15.91
C GLY A 101 10.63 5.00 -14.57
N GLU A 102 11.52 5.60 -13.80
CA GLU A 102 11.21 6.06 -12.44
C GLU A 102 10.56 7.44 -12.39
N ILE A 103 9.74 7.66 -11.36
CA ILE A 103 9.13 8.94 -11.04
C ILE A 103 9.76 9.46 -9.74
N ASP A 104 10.29 10.69 -9.75
CA ASP A 104 10.78 11.34 -8.54
C ASP A 104 9.61 11.80 -7.66
N LEU A 105 9.25 10.96 -6.69
CA LEU A 105 8.16 11.24 -5.76
C LEU A 105 8.45 12.42 -4.83
N ARG A 106 9.71 12.70 -4.49
CA ARG A 106 10.04 13.84 -3.61
C ARG A 106 9.81 15.15 -4.35
N LEU A 107 10.21 15.24 -5.61
CA LEU A 107 9.95 16.40 -6.45
C LEU A 107 8.44 16.57 -6.68
N MET A 108 7.73 15.49 -7.00
CA MET A 108 6.29 15.53 -7.22
C MET A 108 5.52 15.94 -5.95
N LEU A 109 5.91 15.43 -4.78
CA LEU A 109 5.36 15.85 -3.49
C LEU A 109 5.55 17.36 -3.27
N ALA A 110 6.74 17.89 -3.53
CA ALA A 110 7.01 19.32 -3.38
C ALA A 110 6.11 20.18 -4.29
N GLN A 111 5.85 19.73 -5.51
CA GLN A 111 4.91 20.39 -6.42
C GLN A 111 3.47 20.32 -5.90
N ALA A 112 3.01 19.14 -5.45
CA ALA A 112 1.66 18.96 -4.90
C ALA A 112 1.42 19.88 -3.69
N LEU A 113 2.39 19.98 -2.78
CA LEU A 113 2.34 20.89 -1.63
C LEU A 113 2.19 22.36 -2.06
N HIS A 114 2.92 22.80 -3.09
CA HIS A 114 2.78 24.16 -3.64
C HIS A 114 1.48 24.37 -4.44
N MET A 115 0.76 23.30 -4.78
CA MET A 115 -0.55 23.34 -5.43
C MET A 115 -1.71 23.21 -4.41
N GLY A 116 -1.41 23.24 -3.12
CA GLY A 116 -2.40 23.28 -2.04
C GLY A 116 -2.86 21.91 -1.54
N ASP A 117 -2.18 20.83 -1.91
CA ASP A 117 -2.33 19.53 -1.24
C ASP A 117 -1.55 19.52 0.09
N GLU A 118 -1.98 18.68 1.03
CA GLU A 118 -1.19 18.30 2.21
C GLU A 118 -0.80 16.82 2.22
N CYS A 119 -1.24 16.08 1.20
CA CYS A 119 -0.80 14.71 0.88
C CYS A 119 -1.16 13.66 1.96
N HIS A 120 -2.22 13.92 2.72
CA HIS A 120 -2.86 12.97 3.62
C HIS A 120 -4.37 12.92 3.33
N ASN A 121 -5.08 14.01 3.57
CA ASN A 121 -6.51 14.18 3.31
C ASN A 121 -6.78 14.68 1.89
N ARG A 122 -6.02 15.68 1.44
CA ARG A 122 -6.17 16.32 0.14
C ARG A 122 -5.00 15.92 -0.76
N ASN A 123 -5.34 15.26 -1.86
CA ASN A 123 -4.39 14.61 -2.77
C ASN A 123 -4.67 14.94 -4.26
N ASN A 124 -5.46 15.98 -4.53
CA ASN A 124 -5.96 16.30 -5.87
C ASN A 124 -4.81 16.62 -6.83
N ALA A 125 -3.92 17.54 -6.44
CA ALA A 125 -2.80 17.94 -7.27
C ALA A 125 -1.83 16.77 -7.49
N GLY A 126 -1.51 16.05 -6.42
CA GLY A 126 -0.67 14.86 -6.47
C GLY A 126 -1.22 13.77 -7.39
N THR A 127 -2.53 13.53 -7.34
CA THR A 127 -3.22 12.56 -8.20
C THR A 127 -3.15 12.98 -9.67
N THR A 128 -3.40 14.25 -9.97
CA THR A 128 -3.29 14.79 -11.34
C THR A 128 -1.85 14.70 -11.86
N LEU A 129 -0.85 15.07 -11.06
CA LEU A 129 0.57 14.97 -11.46
C LEU A 129 0.99 13.53 -11.70
N LEU A 130 0.56 12.61 -10.84
CA LEU A 130 0.91 11.19 -10.95
C LEU A 130 0.32 10.56 -12.21
N ILE A 131 -0.97 10.74 -12.47
CA ILE A 131 -1.60 10.17 -13.66
C ILE A 131 -1.06 10.80 -14.95
N GLN A 132 -0.75 12.11 -14.93
CA GLN A 132 -0.09 12.79 -16.04
C GLN A 132 1.28 12.16 -16.35
N ALA A 133 2.09 11.89 -15.33
CA ALA A 133 3.39 11.24 -15.50
C ALA A 133 3.28 9.79 -16.02
N LEU A 134 2.24 9.06 -15.62
CA LEU A 134 2.01 7.67 -16.03
C LEU A 134 1.43 7.54 -17.45
N THR A 135 0.70 8.55 -17.92
CA THR A 135 -0.06 8.52 -19.19
C THR A 135 0.78 8.12 -20.41
N PRO A 136 2.01 8.64 -20.63
CA PRO A 136 2.83 8.22 -21.77
C PRO A 136 3.12 6.72 -21.78
N GLY A 137 3.39 6.15 -20.61
CA GLY A 137 3.63 4.71 -20.45
C GLY A 137 2.36 3.88 -20.67
N ILE A 138 1.22 4.34 -20.15
CA ILE A 138 -0.08 3.68 -20.32
C ILE A 138 -0.43 3.57 -21.81
N ILE A 139 -0.26 4.66 -22.58
CA ILE A 139 -0.55 4.69 -24.01
C ILE A 139 0.39 3.75 -24.80
N GLN A 140 1.66 3.66 -24.39
CA GLN A 140 2.68 2.86 -25.07
C GLN A 140 2.67 1.37 -24.67
N ALA A 141 1.99 1.01 -23.58
CA ALA A 141 2.02 -0.35 -23.03
C ALA A 141 1.22 -1.40 -23.84
N GLY A 142 0.56 -0.99 -24.93
CA GLY A 142 -0.07 -1.92 -25.89
C GLY A 142 -1.43 -2.48 -25.46
N TYR A 143 -2.06 -1.92 -24.43
CA TYR A 143 -3.44 -2.24 -24.02
C TYR A 143 -4.46 -1.60 -24.96
N SER A 144 -5.70 -2.10 -24.99
CA SER A 144 -6.75 -1.53 -25.85
C SER A 144 -7.16 -0.13 -25.37
N VAL A 145 -7.66 0.70 -26.30
CA VAL A 145 -8.21 2.03 -25.95
C VAL A 145 -9.32 1.92 -24.90
N GLU A 146 -10.13 0.85 -24.97
CA GLU A 146 -11.20 0.60 -24.01
C GLU A 146 -10.64 0.40 -22.59
N GLN A 147 -9.63 -0.46 -22.43
CA GLN A 147 -8.98 -0.69 -21.12
C GLN A 147 -8.26 0.56 -20.61
N GLN A 148 -7.59 1.30 -21.50
CA GLN A 148 -6.94 2.57 -21.12
C GLN A 148 -7.99 3.56 -20.61
N ARG A 149 -9.13 3.69 -21.31
CA ARG A 149 -10.24 4.53 -20.87
C ARG A 149 -10.74 4.13 -19.49
N GLU A 150 -10.98 2.83 -19.26
CA GLU A 150 -11.43 2.34 -17.95
C GLU A 150 -10.45 2.72 -16.82
N VAL A 151 -9.14 2.62 -17.04
CA VAL A 151 -8.14 3.02 -16.05
C VAL A 151 -8.16 4.53 -15.80
N PHE A 152 -8.30 5.36 -16.83
CA PHE A 152 -8.42 6.81 -16.65
C PHE A 152 -9.70 7.20 -15.94
N GLU A 153 -10.84 6.61 -16.29
CA GLU A 153 -12.14 6.82 -15.61
C GLU A 153 -12.07 6.38 -14.15
N PHE A 154 -11.42 5.25 -13.87
CA PHE A 154 -11.22 4.77 -12.50
C PHE A 154 -10.39 5.77 -11.69
N VAL A 155 -9.26 6.25 -12.22
CA VAL A 155 -8.42 7.25 -11.54
C VAL A 155 -9.17 8.57 -11.37
N ALA A 156 -10.00 8.98 -12.33
CA ALA A 156 -10.80 10.20 -12.23
C ALA A 156 -11.96 10.09 -11.22
N SER A 157 -12.36 8.88 -10.81
CA SER A 157 -13.49 8.65 -9.91
C SER A 157 -13.26 9.09 -8.46
N SER A 158 -12.01 9.34 -8.06
CA SER A 158 -11.65 9.96 -6.79
C SER A 158 -10.27 10.62 -6.86
N ASP A 159 -10.06 11.64 -6.05
CA ASP A 159 -8.80 12.35 -5.91
C ASP A 159 -7.76 11.62 -5.04
N TYR A 160 -8.05 10.41 -4.55
CA TYR A 160 -7.19 9.68 -3.62
C TYR A 160 -6.14 8.78 -4.29
N PHE A 161 -6.06 8.70 -5.63
CA PHE A 161 -5.15 7.79 -6.33
C PHE A 161 -3.68 7.90 -5.88
N SER A 162 -3.17 9.11 -5.64
CA SER A 162 -1.80 9.33 -5.15
C SER A 162 -1.63 9.19 -3.62
N GLY A 163 -2.71 9.08 -2.85
CA GLY A 163 -2.65 9.05 -1.38
C GLY A 163 -1.71 7.96 -0.83
N PRO A 164 -1.86 6.68 -1.24
CA PRO A 164 -0.93 5.63 -0.84
C PRO A 164 0.51 5.92 -1.27
N THR A 165 0.72 6.47 -2.46
CA THR A 165 2.04 6.82 -2.99
C THR A 165 2.84 7.71 -2.03
N TRP A 166 2.19 8.70 -1.41
CA TRP A 166 2.83 9.55 -0.40
C TRP A 166 3.16 8.81 0.88
N MET A 167 2.30 7.87 1.30
CA MET A 167 2.57 7.02 2.46
C MET A 167 3.84 6.18 2.25
N ALA A 168 3.98 5.52 1.09
CA ALA A 168 5.18 4.73 0.78
C ALA A 168 6.44 5.60 0.64
N MET A 169 6.33 6.80 0.06
CA MET A 169 7.44 7.76 0.02
C MET A 169 7.89 8.15 1.43
N CYS A 170 6.95 8.52 2.30
CA CYS A 170 7.24 8.85 3.69
C CYS A 170 7.84 7.67 4.44
N LYS A 171 7.30 6.45 4.26
CA LYS A 171 7.87 5.21 4.83
C LYS A 171 9.32 5.02 4.40
N ALA A 172 9.61 5.11 3.10
CA ALA A 172 10.97 4.97 2.58
C ALA A 172 11.95 6.02 3.15
N ALA A 173 11.47 7.24 3.40
CA ALA A 173 12.27 8.29 4.02
C ALA A 173 12.47 8.07 5.53
N MET A 174 11.40 7.75 6.26
CA MET A 174 11.44 7.59 7.72
C MET A 174 12.19 6.32 8.15
N ASP A 175 12.12 5.24 7.36
CA ASP A 175 12.86 4.01 7.64
C ASP A 175 14.38 4.22 7.53
N ALA A 176 14.84 5.11 6.66
CA ALA A 176 16.26 5.47 6.57
C ALA A 176 16.76 6.22 7.82
N ALA A 177 15.85 6.80 8.61
CA ALA A 177 16.16 7.45 9.89
C ALA A 177 15.96 6.52 11.10
N HIS A 178 15.57 5.26 10.89
CA HIS A 178 15.29 4.31 11.95
C HIS A 178 16.55 3.64 12.50
N GLY A 179 16.58 3.40 13.81
CA GLY A 179 17.67 2.64 14.46
C GLY A 179 18.97 3.42 14.66
N ILE A 180 18.95 4.76 14.50
CA ILE A 180 20.11 5.61 14.79
C ILE A 180 20.33 5.66 16.30
N GLU A 181 21.51 5.25 16.76
CA GLU A 181 21.89 5.25 18.16
C GLU A 181 21.71 6.66 18.77
N TYR A 182 21.14 6.70 19.98
CA TYR A 182 20.81 7.94 20.73
C TYR A 182 19.76 8.87 20.08
N SER A 183 19.22 8.55 18.91
CA SER A 183 18.16 9.36 18.30
C SER A 183 16.83 9.20 19.04
N THR A 184 16.16 10.31 19.35
CA THR A 184 14.82 10.34 19.94
C THR A 184 13.72 10.66 18.91
N VAL A 185 14.06 10.64 17.61
CA VAL A 185 13.13 10.96 16.54
C VAL A 185 12.13 9.81 16.36
N VAL A 186 10.85 10.14 16.25
CA VAL A 186 9.80 9.17 15.90
C VAL A 186 9.89 8.85 14.41
N THR A 187 9.98 7.56 14.07
CA THR A 187 10.08 7.09 12.68
C THR A 187 8.84 6.34 12.21
N THR A 188 7.88 6.08 13.10
CA THR A 188 6.59 5.51 12.74
C THR A 188 5.51 5.98 13.70
N MET A 189 4.36 6.36 13.15
CA MET A 189 3.11 6.52 13.87
C MET A 189 2.04 5.76 13.11
N ALA A 190 1.43 4.77 13.77
CA ALA A 190 0.41 3.94 13.15
C ALA A 190 -0.69 3.59 14.15
N ARG A 191 -1.85 3.21 13.61
CA ARG A 191 -3.00 2.72 14.38
C ARG A 191 -3.70 1.59 13.63
N ASN A 192 -4.40 0.73 14.35
CA ASN A 192 -5.17 -0.39 13.80
C ASN A 192 -6.68 -0.30 14.12
N GLY A 193 -7.14 0.88 14.53
CA GLY A 193 -8.54 1.11 14.96
C GLY A 193 -8.82 0.80 16.44
N VAL A 194 -7.89 0.14 17.14
CA VAL A 194 -7.98 -0.15 18.58
C VAL A 194 -6.85 0.53 19.35
N GLU A 195 -5.62 0.41 18.86
CA GLU A 195 -4.41 0.94 19.48
C GLU A 195 -3.71 1.96 18.58
N PHE A 196 -2.96 2.88 19.21
CA PHE A 196 -2.01 3.76 18.55
C PHE A 196 -0.60 3.42 19.03
N ARG A 197 0.37 3.32 18.10
CA ARG A 197 1.75 2.98 18.41
C ARG A 197 2.74 3.92 17.71
N PRO A 198 3.46 4.77 18.45
CA PRO A 198 4.65 5.44 17.96
C PRO A 198 5.88 4.53 18.12
N ALA A 199 6.81 4.55 17.16
CA ALA A 199 8.10 3.87 17.28
C ALA A 199 9.26 4.83 16.93
N GLY A 200 10.27 4.90 17.80
CA GLY A 200 11.49 5.71 17.61
C GLY A 200 12.79 4.89 17.58
N GLN A 201 12.82 3.71 18.21
CA GLN A 201 13.92 2.75 18.17
C GLN A 201 13.34 1.34 18.38
N ARG A 202 13.76 0.32 17.61
CA ARG A 202 13.54 -1.07 18.03
C ARG A 202 14.39 -1.30 19.27
N PRO A 203 13.84 -1.72 20.42
CA PRO A 203 14.70 -2.27 21.47
C PRO A 203 15.35 -3.52 20.89
N ALA A 204 16.67 -3.62 20.95
CA ALA A 204 17.34 -4.90 20.82
C ALA A 204 16.74 -5.84 21.89
N GLY A 205 15.92 -6.79 21.48
CA GLY A 205 15.38 -7.84 22.36
C GLY A 205 13.94 -7.70 22.89
N ALA A 206 13.08 -6.82 22.38
CA ALA A 206 11.68 -6.82 22.83
C ALA A 206 10.82 -7.86 22.07
N VAL A 207 10.62 -9.04 22.66
CA VAL A 207 9.51 -9.93 22.31
C VAL A 207 8.57 -10.06 23.52
N VAL A 208 7.26 -9.97 23.22
CA VAL A 208 6.08 -10.53 23.91
C VAL A 208 5.38 -9.72 25.02
N TYR A 209 4.10 -9.42 24.77
CA TYR A 209 3.04 -9.84 25.71
C TYR A 209 2.12 -10.85 24.99
N ARG A 210 1.96 -12.03 25.59
CA ARG A 210 1.00 -13.12 25.32
C ARG A 210 0.27 -13.35 26.64
N PRO A 211 -0.99 -13.77 26.60
CA PRO A 211 -1.35 -15.03 27.25
C PRO A 211 -2.07 -15.93 26.23
N GLY A 212 -1.79 -17.21 26.01
CA GLY A 212 -0.84 -18.16 26.58
C GLY A 212 -0.74 -19.40 25.66
N ALA A 213 0.11 -20.35 26.08
CA ALA A 213 0.31 -21.73 25.59
C ALA A 213 0.95 -21.96 24.19
N ALA A 214 2.14 -22.60 24.25
CA ALA A 214 2.84 -23.49 23.31
C ALA A 214 2.92 -23.10 21.81
N GLY A 215 4.00 -23.29 21.06
CA GLY A 215 5.30 -23.91 21.27
C GLY A 215 5.93 -24.11 19.88
N HIS A 216 7.24 -23.87 19.76
CA HIS A 216 8.13 -24.17 18.63
C HIS A 216 8.07 -23.34 17.33
N ARG A 217 9.23 -22.73 17.01
CA ARG A 217 9.67 -22.29 15.67
C ARG A 217 10.10 -23.55 14.87
N PRO A 218 10.09 -23.59 13.51
CA PRO A 218 11.07 -22.84 12.71
C PRO A 218 10.62 -22.39 11.28
N ASP A 219 11.51 -21.59 10.68
CA ASP A 219 11.76 -21.35 9.25
C ASP A 219 10.76 -20.53 8.40
N VAL A 220 11.09 -19.24 8.31
CA VAL A 220 10.50 -18.26 7.39
C VAL A 220 11.02 -18.51 5.98
N CYS A 221 10.13 -18.90 5.08
CA CYS A 221 10.37 -18.90 3.65
C CYS A 221 10.50 -17.44 3.18
N ARG A 222 11.67 -17.10 2.63
CA ARG A 222 11.94 -15.81 2.00
C ARG A 222 11.26 -15.75 0.64
N LEU A 223 10.58 -14.65 0.35
CA LEU A 223 10.51 -14.05 -0.98
C LEU A 223 11.31 -12.74 -0.94
#